data_AF-A0A967WV09-F1
#
_entry.id   AF-A0A967WV09-F1
#
_cell.length_a   1.000
_cell.length_b   1.000
_cell.length_c   1.000
_cell.angle_alpha   90.00
_cell.angle_beta   90.00
_cell.angle_gamma   90.00
#
_symmetry.space_group_name_H-M   'P 1'
#
loop_
_entity.id
_entity.type
_entity.pdbx_description
1 polymer ?
#
loop_
_entity_poly.entity_id
_entity_poly.type
_entity_poly.pdbx_seq_one_letter_code
_entity_poly.pdbx_strand_id
1 'polypeptide(L)'
;MNELGIKVPQRYLDRVDDFGLPDEACTTDVYVQDYWSTKQTAVACHATQLNPDSIFATLPPEVMRELQAWECFQLAETTVGEDPDSHDLFAGFG
;
A
#
# COMPACT_ATOMS: atom_id res chain seq x y z
N MET A 1 -2.24 -0.83 16.88
CA MET A 1 -0.78 -0.66 17.05
C MET A 1 -0.32 -0.83 18.49
N ASN A 2 -0.88 -0.09 19.46
CA ASN A 2 -0.58 -0.30 20.88
C ASN A 2 -0.97 -1.71 21.37
N GLU A 3 -2.08 -2.25 20.87
CA GLU A 3 -2.55 -3.61 21.17
C GLU A 3 -1.63 -4.72 20.62
N LEU A 4 -0.76 -4.40 19.66
CA LEU A 4 0.26 -5.31 19.12
C LEU A 4 1.62 -5.15 19.86
N GLY A 5 1.69 -4.31 20.89
CA GLY A 5 2.93 -4.01 21.61
C GLY A 5 3.95 -3.17 20.82
N ILE A 6 3.53 -2.59 19.69
CA ILE A 6 4.41 -1.87 18.77
C ILE A 6 4.47 -0.39 19.18
N LYS A 7 5.65 0.06 19.62
CA LYS A 7 5.89 1.48 19.90
C LYS A 7 5.99 2.25 18.60
N VAL A 8 5.01 3.11 18.34
CA VAL A 8 5.00 4.02 17.18
C VAL A 8 6.09 5.07 17.36
N PRO A 9 7.05 5.22 16.42
CA PRO A 9 8.08 6.25 16.53
C PRO A 9 7.48 7.66 16.53
N GLN A 10 8.06 8.59 17.30
CA GLN A 10 7.51 9.94 17.53
C GLN A 10 7.20 10.70 16.24
N ARG A 11 8.03 10.56 15.20
CA ARG A 11 7.83 11.18 13.88
C ARG A 11 6.53 10.79 13.15
N TYR A 12 5.86 9.72 13.58
CA TYR A 12 4.55 9.31 13.07
C TYR A 12 3.38 9.79 13.95
N LEU A 13 3.67 10.25 15.17
CA LEU A 13 2.71 10.87 16.09
C LEU A 13 2.58 12.37 15.82
N ASP A 14 3.68 13.01 15.41
CA ASP A 14 3.74 14.40 14.99
C ASP A 14 3.15 14.53 13.56
N ARG A 15 1.87 14.18 13.37
CA ARG A 15 1.22 14.30 12.06
C ARG A 15 0.97 15.77 11.72
N VAL A 16 1.60 16.19 10.62
CA VAL A 16 1.18 17.33 9.78
C VAL A 16 0.15 16.78 8.79
N ASP A 17 -0.93 17.53 8.54
CA ASP A 17 -2.14 17.28 7.71
C ASP A 17 -2.15 16.16 6.63
N ASP A 18 -3.36 15.63 6.40
CA ASP A 18 -3.82 14.84 5.22
C ASP A 18 -2.76 13.92 4.57
N PHE A 19 -2.34 12.88 5.29
CA PHE A 19 -1.56 11.81 4.68
C PHE A 19 -2.47 10.90 3.83
N GLY A 20 -2.35 11.01 2.51
CA GLY A 20 -3.06 10.17 1.54
C GLY A 20 -4.02 10.96 0.66
N LEU A 21 -4.87 10.24 -0.06
CA LEU A 21 -6.01 10.79 -0.79
C LEU A 21 -7.31 10.34 -0.10
N PRO A 22 -8.45 11.03 -0.33
CA PRO A 22 -9.77 10.53 0.09
C PRO A 22 -10.04 9.15 -0.50
N ASP A 23 -10.83 8.32 0.20
CA ASP A 23 -11.13 6.95 -0.24
C ASP A 23 -11.79 6.93 -1.64
N GLU A 24 -12.56 7.96 -2.00
CA GLU A 24 -13.20 8.10 -3.31
C GLU A 24 -12.20 8.33 -4.46
N ALA A 25 -10.95 8.68 -4.15
CA ALA A 25 -9.88 8.74 -5.15
C ALA A 25 -9.45 7.33 -5.59
N CYS A 26 -9.73 6.30 -4.78
CA CYS A 26 -9.48 4.92 -5.16
C CYS A 26 -10.59 4.43 -6.08
N THR A 27 -10.30 4.32 -7.37
CA THR A 27 -11.26 3.79 -8.34
C THR A 27 -11.06 2.30 -8.59
N THR A 28 -9.87 1.78 -8.29
CA THR A 28 -9.54 0.36 -8.47
C THR A 28 -8.51 -0.05 -7.44
N ASP A 29 -8.84 -1.04 -6.62
CA ASP A 29 -7.91 -1.72 -5.74
C ASP A 29 -7.61 -3.12 -6.28
N VAL A 30 -6.33 -3.49 -6.22
CA VAL A 30 -5.84 -4.78 -6.70
C VAL A 30 -5.34 -5.58 -5.50
N TYR A 31 -5.86 -6.79 -5.33
CA TYR A 31 -5.36 -7.72 -4.32
C TYR A 31 -4.02 -8.31 -4.76
N VAL A 32 -2.94 -7.92 -4.10
CA VAL A 32 -1.56 -8.28 -4.44
C VAL A 32 -0.87 -9.14 -3.38
N GLN A 33 -1.61 -9.63 -2.39
CA GLN A 33 -1.01 -10.30 -1.22
C GLN A 33 -0.15 -11.52 -1.60
N ASP A 34 -0.51 -12.23 -2.66
CA ASP A 34 0.24 -13.39 -3.17
C ASP A 34 1.61 -13.01 -3.74
N TYR A 35 1.79 -11.75 -4.18
CA TYR A 35 3.03 -11.22 -4.74
C TYR A 35 3.88 -10.44 -3.71
N TRP A 36 3.43 -10.37 -2.45
CA TRP A 36 4.09 -9.58 -1.41
C TRP A 36 5.56 -9.99 -1.20
N SER A 37 5.89 -11.27 -1.28
CA SER A 37 7.27 -11.75 -1.12
C SER A 37 8.22 -11.23 -2.21
N THR A 38 7.74 -11.14 -3.45
CA THR A 38 8.46 -10.56 -4.57
C THR A 38 8.68 -9.06 -4.35
N LYS A 39 7.64 -8.34 -3.92
CA LYS A 39 7.74 -6.92 -3.55
C LYS A 39 8.79 -6.70 -2.46
N GLN A 40 8.83 -7.54 -1.42
CA GLN A 40 9.82 -7.42 -0.35
C GLN A 40 11.25 -7.68 -0.82
N THR A 41 11.44 -8.61 -1.75
CA THR A 41 12.76 -8.85 -2.35
C THR A 41 13.21 -7.64 -3.17
N ALA A 42 12.29 -7.02 -3.92
CA ALA A 42 12.58 -5.78 -4.65
C ALA A 42 12.94 -4.64 -3.68
N VAL A 43 12.13 -4.42 -2.64
CA VAL A 43 12.35 -3.41 -1.59
C VAL A 43 13.73 -3.56 -0.93
N ALA A 44 14.15 -4.80 -0.65
CA ALA A 44 15.46 -5.08 -0.04
C ALA A 44 16.65 -4.62 -0.91
N CYS A 45 16.50 -4.56 -2.23
CA CYS A 45 17.54 -4.03 -3.13
C CYS A 45 17.76 -2.51 -2.96
N HIS A 46 16.82 -1.80 -2.35
CA HIS A 46 16.85 -0.34 -2.18
C HIS A 46 17.32 0.09 -0.77
N ALA A 47 18.25 -0.66 -0.17
CA ALA A 47 18.69 -0.45 1.21
C ALA A 47 19.18 0.97 1.52
N THR A 48 19.77 1.69 0.56
CA THR A 48 20.25 3.07 0.74
C THR A 48 19.14 4.13 0.68
N GLN A 49 17.96 3.78 0.18
CA GLN A 49 16.81 4.68 0.05
C GLN A 49 15.83 4.55 1.22
N LEU A 50 15.87 3.44 1.95
CA LEU A 50 14.92 3.13 3.02
C LEU A 50 15.53 3.45 4.38
N ASN A 51 14.75 4.13 5.22
CA ASN A 51 15.14 4.34 6.61
C ASN A 51 14.99 3.01 7.39
N PRO A 52 16.08 2.45 7.96
CA PRO A 52 16.01 1.21 8.74
C PRO A 52 15.16 1.36 10.01
N ASP A 53 15.01 2.58 10.53
CA ASP A 53 14.15 2.91 11.67
C ASP A 53 12.71 3.25 11.23
N SER A 54 12.29 2.76 10.06
CA SER A 54 10.92 2.87 9.58
C SER A 54 9.97 1.99 10.35
N ILE A 55 8.75 2.47 10.63
CA ILE A 55 7.72 1.61 11.23
C ILE A 55 7.45 0.39 10.33
N PHE A 56 7.54 0.58 9.01
CA PHE A 56 7.40 -0.51 8.03
C PHE A 56 8.57 -1.52 8.08
N ALA A 57 9.73 -1.12 8.61
CA ALA A 57 10.86 -2.02 8.84
C ALA A 57 10.77 -2.75 10.19
N THR A 58 9.99 -2.23 11.15
CA THR A 58 9.85 -2.82 12.50
C THR A 58 8.60 -3.66 12.69
N LEU A 59 7.62 -3.56 11.79
CA LEU A 59 6.40 -4.37 11.84
C LEU A 59 6.70 -5.84 11.48
N PRO A 60 6.05 -6.82 12.16
CA PRO A 60 6.18 -8.23 11.81
C PRO A 60 5.78 -8.51 10.34
N PRO A 61 6.45 -9.45 9.66
CA PRO A 61 6.16 -9.77 8.25
C PRO A 61 4.70 -10.11 7.96
N GLU A 62 4.03 -10.84 8.85
CA GLU A 62 2.62 -11.21 8.73
C GLU A 62 1.70 -9.99 8.79
N VAL A 63 2.01 -9.04 9.69
CA VAL A 63 1.27 -7.77 9.80
C VAL A 63 1.51 -6.91 8.56
N MET A 64 2.76 -6.83 8.09
CA MET A 64 3.09 -6.10 6.86
C MET A 64 2.41 -6.68 5.62
N ARG A 65 2.37 -8.02 5.52
CA ARG A 65 1.69 -8.72 4.43
C ARG A 65 0.20 -8.45 4.43
N GLU A 66 -0.43 -8.33 5.59
CA GLU A 66 -1.86 -7.94 5.69
C GLU A 66 -2.08 -6.47 5.33
N LEU A 67 -1.27 -5.56 5.90
CA LEU A 67 -1.35 -4.13 5.63
C LEU A 67 -1.09 -3.74 4.16
N GLN A 68 -0.32 -4.55 3.44
CA GLN A 68 0.05 -4.33 2.04
C GLN A 68 -0.63 -5.33 1.08
N ALA A 69 -1.75 -5.91 1.50
CA ALA A 69 -2.49 -6.89 0.69
C ALA A 69 -3.17 -6.27 -0.52
N TRP A 70 -3.50 -4.98 -0.46
CA TRP A 70 -4.21 -4.24 -1.50
C TRP A 70 -3.37 -3.05 -1.97
N GLU A 71 -3.37 -2.81 -3.28
CA GLU A 71 -2.78 -1.62 -3.89
C GLU A 71 -3.86 -0.82 -4.61
N CYS A 72 -3.96 0.45 -4.29
CA CYS A 72 -5.00 1.34 -4.79
C CYS A 72 -4.50 2.18 -5.98
N PHE A 73 -5.35 2.32 -6.99
CA PHE A 73 -5.14 3.10 -8.19
C PHE A 73 -6.31 4.07 -8.41
N GLN A 74 -6.00 5.21 -9.02
CA GLN A 74 -6.98 6.18 -9.49
C GLN A 74 -6.98 6.19 -11.02
N LEU A 75 -8.16 6.03 -11.61
CA LEU A 75 -8.38 6.18 -13.03
C LEU A 75 -8.32 7.66 -13.40
N ALA A 76 -7.21 8.07 -14.00
CA ALA A 76 -7.03 9.45 -14.43
C ALA A 76 -7.72 9.75 -15.77
N GLU A 77 -7.77 8.77 -16.67
CA GLU A 77 -8.37 8.88 -18.00
C GLU A 77 -8.72 7.48 -18.52
N THR A 78 -9.80 7.35 -19.29
CA THR A 78 -10.20 6.08 -19.93
C THR A 78 -10.74 6.32 -21.35
N THR A 79 -10.47 5.36 -22.24
CA THR A 79 -11.07 5.26 -23.57
C THR A 79 -12.00 4.05 -23.73
N VAL A 80 -12.07 3.19 -22.70
CA VAL A 80 -12.83 1.93 -22.70
C VAL A 80 -13.97 1.92 -21.67
N GLY A 81 -14.11 2.99 -20.89
CA GLY A 81 -15.10 3.11 -19.81
C GLY A 81 -14.51 2.76 -18.43
N GLU A 82 -15.39 2.70 -17.44
CA GLU A 82 -15.05 2.35 -16.05
C GLU A 82 -15.75 1.03 -15.69
N ASP A 83 -15.08 0.21 -14.91
CA ASP A 83 -15.65 -0.97 -14.27
C ASP A 83 -15.21 -1.01 -12.80
N PRO A 84 -15.91 -0.27 -11.92
CA PRO A 84 -15.48 -0.03 -10.55
C PRO A 84 -15.47 -1.31 -9.68
N ASP A 85 -16.14 -2.38 -10.12
CA ASP A 85 -16.24 -3.64 -9.38
C ASP A 85 -15.22 -4.69 -9.85
N SER A 86 -14.44 -4.40 -10.91
CA SER A 86 -13.59 -5.40 -11.56
C SER A 86 -12.36 -5.81 -10.74
N HIS A 87 -11.87 -4.95 -9.85
CA HIS A 87 -10.55 -5.10 -9.19
C HIS A 87 -9.42 -5.40 -10.20
N ASP A 88 -9.57 -4.98 -11.46
CA ASP A 88 -8.70 -5.32 -12.58
C ASP A 88 -8.40 -4.06 -13.42
N LEU A 89 -7.13 -3.69 -13.50
CA LEU A 89 -6.66 -2.56 -14.30
C LEU A 89 -6.84 -2.78 -15.82
N PHE A 90 -7.11 -4.01 -16.25
CA PHE A 90 -7.32 -4.37 -17.65
C PHE A 90 -8.80 -4.54 -18.03
N ALA A 91 -9.73 -4.24 -17.12
CA ALA A 91 -11.16 -4.26 -17.42
C ALA A 91 -11.46 -3.35 -18.64
N GLY A 92 -12.26 -3.86 -19.58
CA GLY A 92 -12.64 -3.14 -20.81
C GLY A 92 -11.74 -3.38 -22.04
N PHE A 93 -10.63 -4.11 -21.93
CA PHE A 93 -9.76 -4.47 -23.07
C PHE A 93 -10.09 -5.83 -23.74
N GLY A 94 -11.23 -6.44 -23.38
CA GLY A 94 -11.71 -7.73 -23.91
C GLY A 94 -12.57 -7.65 -25.16
#